data_AF-A0A831M0K1-F1
#
_entry.id   AF-A0A831M0K1-F1
#
_cell.length_a   1.000
_cell.length_b   1.000
_cell.length_c   1.000
_cell.angle_alpha   90.00
_cell.angle_beta   90.00
_cell.angle_gamma   90.00
#
_symmetry.space_group_name_H-M   'P 1'
#
loop_
_entity.id
_entity.type
_entity.pdbx_description
1 polymer ?
#
loop_
_entity_poly.entity_id
_entity_poly.type
_entity_poly.pdbx_seq_one_letter_code
_entity_poly.pdbx_strand_id
1 'polypeptide(L)'
;VLEVTPEHTMLVWDLCYLRKIMAMEVREGDRVPVAEGAGVIADTVTAVRYILCPEEQVYCLTVAEDHTLAANGIFCGQCDGDEDCVMFLLDGLINFSRSFLPETRGGSMDAPLVLTTRLDPKEVDKESLNVDVMERYPLELYEAALRYAPPKELEKVIDHVELRVGTPGQYEGFRFTHDTADISAGPLESTYTTLGSMFDKMEAELELGEKIRAVDVDDVAERVLNTHFIRDLMGNLRAFASQTGRCTKCATKYRRMPLAGKCPKCGGKVNQTVHEASVKKYLEMSRRMCEKYAISDYTKQRVEVLDMAIDSTFGKEREKQLGLADFM
;
A
#
# COMPACT_ATOMS: atom_id res chain seq x y z
N VAL A 1 8.75 22.88 1.50
CA VAL A 1 8.91 22.05 0.28
C VAL A 1 9.78 20.87 0.68
N LEU A 2 9.30 19.66 0.42
CA LEU A 2 10.00 18.43 0.75
C LEU A 2 10.17 17.63 -0.55
N GLU A 3 11.38 17.15 -0.78
CA GLU A 3 11.75 16.35 -1.94
C GLU A 3 12.04 14.94 -1.45
N VAL A 4 11.28 13.96 -1.96
CA VAL A 4 11.35 12.56 -1.53
C VAL A 4 11.33 11.64 -2.74
N THR A 5 11.75 10.39 -2.53
CA THR A 5 11.59 9.35 -3.55
C THR A 5 10.10 9.01 -3.71
N PRO A 6 9.66 8.54 -4.90
CA PRO A 6 8.25 8.21 -5.15
C PRO A 6 7.68 7.16 -4.19
N GLU A 7 8.53 6.23 -3.73
CA GLU A 7 8.20 5.14 -2.82
C GLU A 7 8.36 5.52 -1.34
N HIS A 8 8.72 6.77 -1.04
CA HIS A 8 8.86 7.20 0.33
C HIS A 8 7.50 7.26 1.04
N THR A 9 7.41 6.73 2.26
CA THR A 9 6.18 6.76 3.05
C THR A 9 5.93 8.17 3.62
N MET A 10 4.89 8.82 3.11
CA MET A 10 4.36 10.09 3.58
C MET A 10 3.21 9.87 4.56
N LEU A 11 3.08 10.75 5.54
CA LEU A 11 1.93 10.78 6.44
C LEU A 11 0.90 11.79 5.93
N VAL A 12 -0.34 11.34 5.74
CA VAL A 12 -1.48 12.18 5.38
C VAL A 12 -2.51 12.14 6.50
N TRP A 13 -2.96 13.32 6.91
CA TRP A 13 -3.98 13.50 7.92
C TRP A 13 -5.36 13.35 7.28
N ASP A 14 -6.01 12.22 7.54
CA ASP A 14 -7.43 12.05 7.25
C ASP A 14 -8.24 12.44 8.50
N LEU A 15 -9.51 12.79 8.34
CA LEU A 15 -10.36 13.56 9.28
C LEU A 15 -10.16 13.26 10.79
N CYS A 16 -9.81 12.03 11.17
CA CYS A 16 -9.58 11.63 12.56
C CYS A 16 -8.27 10.83 12.81
N TYR A 17 -7.45 10.52 11.81
CA TYR A 17 -6.25 9.67 11.98
C TYR A 17 -5.17 9.93 10.93
N LEU A 18 -3.94 9.49 11.24
CA LEU A 18 -2.79 9.55 10.34
C LEU A 18 -2.73 8.30 9.46
N ARG A 19 -2.69 8.49 8.15
CA ARG A 19 -2.53 7.41 7.16
C ARG A 19 -1.12 7.49 6.56
N LYS A 20 -0.43 6.34 6.54
CA LYS A 20 0.82 6.15 5.78
C LYS A 20 0.46 5.87 4.31
N ILE A 21 0.99 6.65 3.38
CA ILE A 21 0.85 6.43 1.93
C ILE A 21 2.19 6.68 1.22
N MET A 22 2.38 6.11 0.04
CA MET A 22 3.58 6.40 -0.75
C MET A 22 3.53 7.83 -1.29
N ALA A 23 4.68 8.49 -1.43
CA ALA A 23 4.76 9.86 -1.93
C ALA A 23 4.16 10.01 -3.33
N MET A 24 4.24 8.96 -4.16
CA MET A 24 3.59 8.91 -5.47
C MET A 24 2.05 8.87 -5.42
N GLU A 25 1.47 8.50 -4.28
CA GLU A 25 0.03 8.45 -4.05
C GLU A 25 -0.53 9.76 -3.48
N VAL A 26 0.32 10.63 -2.95
CA VAL A 26 -0.05 11.97 -2.44
C VAL A 26 -0.57 12.84 -3.58
N ARG A 27 -1.69 13.53 -3.35
CA ARG A 27 -2.34 14.40 -4.33
C ARG A 27 -2.43 15.84 -3.83
N GLU A 28 -2.59 16.76 -4.77
CA GLU A 28 -2.96 18.14 -4.46
C GLU A 28 -4.30 18.16 -3.69
N GLY A 29 -4.31 18.85 -2.56
CA GLY A 29 -5.46 18.90 -1.64
C GLY A 29 -5.39 17.94 -0.45
N ASP A 30 -4.46 16.97 -0.45
CA ASP A 30 -4.22 16.14 0.74
C ASP A 30 -3.63 16.99 1.87
N ARG A 31 -3.96 16.63 3.12
CA ARG A 31 -3.46 17.34 4.30
C ARG A 31 -2.31 16.57 4.91
N VAL A 32 -1.18 17.20 5.14
CA VAL A 32 -0.02 16.60 5.80
C VAL A 32 0.21 17.28 7.14
N PRO A 33 0.59 16.53 8.19
CA PRO A 33 1.02 17.13 9.44
C PRO A 33 2.32 17.91 9.21
N VAL A 34 2.32 19.20 9.58
CA VAL A 34 3.48 20.08 9.48
C VAL A 34 3.78 20.69 10.85
N ALA A 35 5.04 20.61 11.29
CA ALA A 35 5.53 21.28 12.48
C ALA A 35 5.73 22.78 12.19
N GLU A 36 4.93 23.62 12.84
CA GLU A 36 5.05 25.09 12.78
C GLU A 36 5.20 25.65 14.20
N GLY A 37 6.41 26.14 14.52
CA GLY A 37 6.74 26.59 15.87
C GLY A 37 6.73 25.44 16.89
N ALA A 38 5.87 25.56 17.92
CA ALA A 38 5.70 24.54 18.95
C ALA A 38 4.49 23.61 18.73
N GLY A 39 3.77 23.76 17.59
CA GLY A 39 2.56 23.01 17.29
C GLY A 39 2.66 22.21 16.00
N VAL A 40 1.74 21.25 15.83
CA VAL A 40 1.53 20.52 14.58
C VAL A 40 0.24 21.03 13.94
N ILE A 41 0.33 21.48 12.70
CA ILE A 41 -0.80 21.97 11.90
C ILE A 41 -1.08 21.00 10.74
N ALA A 42 -2.31 21.00 10.26
CA ALA A 42 -2.69 20.29 9.04
C ALA A 42 -2.48 21.21 7.84
N ASP A 43 -1.34 21.11 7.17
CA ASP A 43 -1.06 21.91 5.97
C ASP A 43 -1.53 21.18 4.71
N THR A 44 -1.93 21.91 3.68
CA THR A 44 -2.52 21.34 2.46
C THR A 44 -1.49 21.28 1.34
N VAL A 45 -1.32 20.11 0.73
CA VAL A 45 -0.42 19.91 -0.41
C VAL A 45 -0.92 20.73 -1.60
N THR A 46 -0.16 21.74 -1.99
CA THR A 46 -0.52 22.67 -3.07
C THR A 46 -0.10 22.16 -4.45
N ALA A 47 1.01 21.43 -4.53
CA ALA A 47 1.53 20.88 -5.77
C ALA A 47 2.40 19.64 -5.50
N VAL A 48 2.28 18.61 -6.33
CA VAL A 48 3.19 17.45 -6.38
C VAL A 48 3.86 17.43 -7.75
N ARG A 49 5.19 17.51 -7.78
CA ARG A 49 5.96 17.58 -9.03
C ARG A 49 7.10 16.59 -9.03
N TYR A 50 7.20 15.80 -10.10
CA TYR A 50 8.39 14.99 -10.35
C TYR A 50 9.51 15.89 -10.86
N ILE A 51 10.56 16.00 -10.07
CA ILE A 51 11.77 16.76 -10.41
C ILE A 51 12.96 15.83 -10.60
N LEU A 52 13.94 16.28 -11.39
CA LEU A 52 15.24 15.63 -11.41
C LEU A 52 15.97 16.05 -10.12
N CYS A 53 16.00 15.20 -9.08
CA CYS A 53 16.97 15.22 -7.97
C CYS A 53 18.32 15.79 -8.43
N PRO A 54 18.72 16.97 -7.90
CA PRO A 54 19.94 17.65 -8.27
C PRO A 54 21.19 17.01 -7.65
N GLU A 55 21.01 16.18 -6.60
CA GLU A 55 22.09 15.47 -5.91
C GLU A 55 22.12 13.97 -6.29
N GLU A 56 23.29 13.34 -6.12
CA GLU A 56 23.51 11.92 -6.45
C GLU A 56 22.97 10.96 -5.39
N GLN A 57 22.63 11.46 -4.19
CA GLN A 57 22.25 10.65 -3.04
C GLN A 57 20.99 11.23 -2.37
N VAL A 58 20.19 10.36 -1.77
CA VAL A 58 19.07 10.72 -0.88
C VAL A 58 19.29 10.05 0.46
N TYR A 59 18.74 10.64 1.53
CA TYR A 59 18.96 10.16 2.89
C TYR A 59 17.66 9.59 3.47
N CYS A 60 17.77 8.48 4.20
CA CYS A 60 16.73 7.93 5.06
C CYS A 60 17.27 7.88 6.49
N LEU A 61 16.43 8.18 7.47
CA LEU A 61 16.83 8.28 8.88
C LEU A 61 15.86 7.49 9.75
N THR A 62 16.37 6.53 10.52
CA THR A 62 15.60 5.74 11.47
C THR A 62 15.32 6.54 12.75
N VAL A 63 14.04 6.73 13.09
CA VAL A 63 13.58 7.34 14.35
C VAL A 63 13.03 6.23 15.26
N ALA A 64 13.64 6.07 16.44
CA ALA A 64 13.48 4.89 17.28
C ALA A 64 12.11 4.72 17.98
N GLU A 65 11.38 5.81 18.26
CA GLU A 65 10.12 5.72 19.03
C GLU A 65 8.89 5.84 18.11
N ASP A 66 8.84 6.89 17.30
CA ASP A 66 7.64 7.20 16.51
C ASP A 66 7.70 6.66 15.07
N HIS A 67 8.83 6.07 14.68
CA HIS A 67 9.12 5.64 13.29
C HIS A 67 8.76 6.72 12.25
N THR A 68 8.88 7.97 12.70
CA THR A 68 8.41 9.15 11.99
C THR A 68 9.38 10.30 12.22
N LEU A 69 9.84 10.94 11.14
CA LEU A 69 10.73 12.10 11.21
C LEU A 69 10.05 13.33 10.65
N ALA A 70 10.21 14.49 11.30
CA ALA A 70 9.90 15.78 10.69
C ALA A 70 11.05 16.25 9.77
N ALA A 71 10.89 16.10 8.46
CA ALA A 71 11.83 16.57 7.44
C ALA A 71 11.27 17.82 6.75
N ASN A 72 12.03 18.92 6.75
CA ASN A 72 11.58 20.23 6.26
C ASN A 72 10.19 20.65 6.80
N GLY A 73 9.91 20.29 8.06
CA GLY A 73 8.66 20.55 8.75
C GLY A 73 7.55 19.53 8.50
N ILE A 74 7.68 18.58 7.57
CA ILE A 74 6.64 17.57 7.26
C ILE A 74 7.01 16.23 7.92
N PHE A 75 6.04 15.55 8.54
CA PHE A 75 6.29 14.23 9.13
C PHE A 75 6.23 13.10 8.08
N CYS A 76 7.22 12.21 8.09
CA CYS A 76 7.39 11.09 7.16
C CYS A 76 7.61 9.76 7.89
N GLY A 77 7.09 8.63 7.38
CA GLY A 77 7.12 7.32 8.06
C GLY A 77 8.18 6.31 7.54
N GLN A 78 8.45 5.27 8.34
CA GLN A 78 9.36 4.15 8.05
C GLN A 78 8.62 2.86 7.57
N CYS A 79 9.36 1.89 6.98
CA CYS A 79 8.88 0.67 6.31
C CYS A 79 9.17 -0.61 7.12
N ASP A 80 8.18 -1.49 7.32
CA ASP A 80 8.24 -2.68 8.22
C ASP A 80 7.93 -4.02 7.50
N GLY A 81 8.20 -4.15 6.20
CA GLY A 81 7.83 -5.35 5.43
C GLY A 81 8.52 -5.45 4.07
N ASP A 82 9.85 -5.48 4.09
CA ASP A 82 10.66 -5.41 2.88
C ASP A 82 10.94 -6.80 2.26
N GLU A 83 10.96 -6.86 0.94
CA GLU A 83 11.38 -8.03 0.18
C GLU A 83 12.90 -7.98 -0.06
N ASP A 84 13.60 -9.03 0.35
CA ASP A 84 15.06 -9.12 0.18
C ASP A 84 15.48 -9.96 -1.03
N CYS A 85 16.66 -9.64 -1.58
CA CYS A 85 17.30 -10.40 -2.65
C CYS A 85 18.40 -11.32 -2.11
N VAL A 86 18.38 -12.59 -2.52
CA VAL A 86 19.44 -13.55 -2.23
C VAL A 86 20.07 -14.02 -3.53
N MET A 87 21.40 -13.89 -3.63
CA MET A 87 22.18 -14.37 -4.77
C MET A 87 23.39 -15.19 -4.31
N PHE A 88 23.85 -16.12 -5.16
CA PHE A 88 25.09 -16.84 -4.88
C PHE A 88 26.28 -15.89 -4.96
N LEU A 89 27.18 -15.96 -3.98
CA LEU A 89 28.34 -15.07 -3.90
C LEU A 89 29.18 -15.07 -5.18
N LEU A 90 29.48 -16.25 -5.73
CA LEU A 90 30.31 -16.35 -6.93
C LEU A 90 29.60 -15.81 -8.19
N ASP A 91 28.28 -15.95 -8.24
CA ASP A 91 27.45 -15.39 -9.32
C ASP A 91 27.52 -13.86 -9.31
N GLY A 92 27.31 -13.26 -8.13
CA GLY A 92 27.48 -11.82 -7.92
C GLY A 92 28.88 -11.34 -8.30
N LEU A 93 29.95 -12.07 -7.96
CA LEU A 93 31.31 -11.63 -8.28
C LEU A 93 31.68 -11.73 -9.77
N ILE A 94 31.16 -12.73 -10.50
CA ILE A 94 31.51 -12.95 -11.91
C ILE A 94 30.61 -12.15 -12.85
N ASN A 95 29.31 -12.11 -12.55
CA ASN A 95 28.30 -11.58 -13.47
C ASN A 95 27.92 -10.12 -13.19
N PHE A 96 28.31 -9.57 -12.03
CA PHE A 96 28.09 -8.16 -11.75
C PHE A 96 29.11 -7.26 -12.46
N SER A 97 28.59 -6.26 -13.17
CA SER A 97 29.38 -5.12 -13.63
C SER A 97 28.57 -3.84 -13.51
N ARG A 98 29.20 -2.78 -13.00
CA ARG A 98 28.59 -1.44 -12.96
C ARG A 98 28.18 -0.93 -14.35
N SER A 99 28.81 -1.43 -15.41
CA SER A 99 28.46 -1.08 -16.80
C SER A 99 27.07 -1.55 -17.23
N PHE A 100 26.47 -2.49 -16.50
CA PHE A 100 25.12 -2.99 -16.78
C PHE A 100 24.05 -2.29 -15.95
N LEU A 101 24.44 -1.43 -15.00
CA LEU A 101 23.48 -0.66 -14.24
C LEU A 101 22.82 0.39 -15.15
N PRO A 102 21.49 0.51 -15.12
CA PRO A 102 20.81 1.49 -15.96
C PRO A 102 21.22 2.91 -15.52
N GLU A 103 21.45 3.79 -16.50
CA GLU A 103 21.77 5.20 -16.24
C GLU A 103 20.55 5.98 -15.67
N THR A 104 19.35 5.39 -15.71
CA THR A 104 18.13 5.94 -15.13
C THR A 104 17.98 5.61 -13.65
N ARG A 105 17.26 6.47 -12.91
CA ARG A 105 17.04 6.36 -11.46
C ARG A 105 16.58 4.98 -10.98
N GLY A 106 17.07 4.60 -9.79
CA GLY A 106 16.59 3.46 -9.02
C GLY A 106 17.40 2.17 -9.24
N GLY A 107 18.00 1.96 -10.41
CA GLY A 107 18.64 0.68 -10.72
C GLY A 107 19.96 0.40 -10.00
N SER A 108 20.52 1.37 -9.28
CA SER A 108 21.69 1.17 -8.42
C SER A 108 21.35 0.86 -6.97
N MET A 109 20.09 1.09 -6.53
CA MET A 109 19.72 0.93 -5.12
C MET A 109 19.71 -0.54 -4.70
N ASP A 110 19.31 -1.44 -5.59
CA ASP A 110 19.29 -2.89 -5.33
C ASP A 110 20.57 -3.60 -5.78
N ALA A 111 21.58 -2.85 -6.22
CA ALA A 111 22.82 -3.44 -6.73
C ALA A 111 23.82 -3.69 -5.59
N PRO A 112 24.48 -4.86 -5.53
CA PRO A 112 25.44 -5.19 -4.48
C PRO A 112 26.78 -4.45 -4.69
N LEU A 113 26.80 -3.14 -4.43
CA LEU A 113 27.96 -2.27 -4.65
C LEU A 113 29.08 -2.50 -3.64
N VAL A 114 28.72 -2.90 -2.42
CA VAL A 114 29.61 -3.17 -1.29
C VAL A 114 29.14 -4.47 -0.64
N LEU A 115 30.11 -5.29 -0.21
CA LEU A 115 29.83 -6.55 0.48
C LEU A 115 30.40 -6.50 1.88
N THR A 116 29.52 -6.57 2.88
CA THR A 116 29.88 -6.66 4.28
C THR A 116 30.18 -8.12 4.63
N THR A 117 31.39 -8.40 5.11
CA THR A 117 31.84 -9.78 5.41
C THR A 117 31.66 -10.16 6.88
N ARG A 118 31.50 -9.17 7.76
CA ARG A 118 31.34 -9.36 9.20
C ARG A 118 30.25 -8.42 9.69
N LEU A 119 29.36 -8.96 10.52
CA LEU A 119 28.32 -8.18 11.17
C LEU A 119 28.89 -7.60 12.47
N ASP A 120 28.94 -6.27 12.57
CA ASP A 120 29.15 -5.57 13.84
C ASP A 120 27.79 -5.07 14.35
N PRO A 121 27.27 -5.58 15.48
CA PRO A 121 25.99 -5.17 16.04
C PRO A 121 25.84 -3.65 16.26
N LYS A 122 26.94 -2.90 16.35
CA LYS A 122 26.90 -1.44 16.46
C LYS A 122 26.52 -0.72 15.17
N GLU A 123 26.76 -1.36 14.03
CA GLU A 123 26.49 -0.82 12.69
C GLU A 123 25.14 -1.28 12.13
N VAL A 124 24.47 -2.21 12.83
CA VAL A 124 23.14 -2.70 12.46
C VAL A 124 22.07 -1.67 12.87
N ASP A 125 20.91 -1.73 12.22
CA ASP A 125 19.78 -0.86 12.52
C ASP A 125 19.37 -0.93 14.02
N LYS A 126 18.96 0.22 14.56
CA LYS A 126 18.62 0.39 15.97
C LYS A 126 17.44 -0.45 16.41
N GLU A 127 16.54 -0.83 15.50
CA GLU A 127 15.40 -1.70 15.83
C GLU A 127 15.88 -3.07 16.34
N SER A 128 16.97 -3.60 15.77
CA SER A 128 17.57 -4.87 16.22
C SER A 128 18.09 -4.80 17.66
N LEU A 129 18.38 -3.61 18.18
CA LEU A 129 18.87 -3.40 19.55
C LEU A 129 17.75 -3.58 20.59
N ASN A 130 16.49 -3.43 20.18
CA ASN A 130 15.31 -3.53 21.04
C ASN A 130 14.78 -4.97 21.18
N VAL A 131 15.49 -5.97 20.64
CA VAL A 131 15.05 -7.37 20.73
C VAL A 131 15.32 -7.93 22.13
N ASP A 132 14.28 -8.44 22.77
CA ASP A 132 14.38 -9.12 24.07
C ASP A 132 15.03 -10.50 23.92
N VAL A 133 16.04 -10.81 24.74
CA VAL A 133 16.87 -12.02 24.61
C VAL A 133 16.76 -12.96 25.82
N MET A 134 15.69 -12.80 26.62
CA MET A 134 15.44 -13.60 27.82
C MET A 134 14.67 -14.89 27.53
N GLU A 135 14.91 -15.90 28.36
CA GLU A 135 14.17 -17.18 28.31
C GLU A 135 12.77 -17.05 28.92
N ARG A 136 12.60 -16.19 29.93
CA ARG A 136 11.32 -15.93 30.58
C ARG A 136 11.26 -14.49 31.05
N TYR A 137 10.11 -13.85 30.86
CA TYR A 137 9.87 -12.52 31.40
C TYR A 137 9.71 -12.55 32.93
N PRO A 138 10.27 -11.57 33.65
CA PRO A 138 10.17 -11.47 35.09
C PRO A 138 8.77 -10.99 35.52
N LEU A 139 8.41 -11.21 36.79
CA LEU A 139 7.08 -10.88 37.33
C LEU A 139 6.76 -9.38 37.18
N GLU A 140 7.79 -8.56 37.35
CA GLU A 140 7.78 -7.10 37.28
C GLU A 140 7.19 -6.58 35.96
N LEU A 141 7.43 -7.29 34.84
CA LEU A 141 6.85 -6.92 33.54
C LEU A 141 5.32 -7.01 33.59
N TYR A 142 4.80 -8.10 34.15
CA TYR A 142 3.36 -8.35 34.21
C TYR A 142 2.68 -7.37 35.19
N GLU A 143 3.31 -7.07 36.32
CA GLU A 143 2.80 -6.08 37.28
C GLU A 143 2.82 -4.65 36.73
N ALA A 144 3.85 -4.30 35.95
CA ALA A 144 3.93 -3.01 35.28
C ALA A 144 2.88 -2.88 34.17
N ALA A 145 2.64 -3.95 33.40
CA ALA A 145 1.60 -3.98 32.38
C ALA A 145 0.19 -3.75 32.96
N LEU A 146 -0.10 -4.29 34.15
CA LEU A 146 -1.38 -4.05 34.85
C LEU A 146 -1.61 -2.57 35.20
N ARG A 147 -0.54 -1.79 35.33
CA ARG A 147 -0.59 -0.35 35.63
C ARG A 147 -0.49 0.52 34.38
N TYR A 148 -0.42 -0.08 33.18
CA TYR A 148 -0.15 0.63 31.93
C TYR A 148 1.13 1.49 31.99
N ALA A 149 2.16 0.98 32.68
CA ALA A 149 3.44 1.67 32.78
C ALA A 149 4.15 1.75 31.41
N PRO A 150 4.86 2.85 31.11
CA PRO A 150 5.64 2.96 29.88
C PRO A 150 6.80 1.95 29.86
N PRO A 151 7.13 1.34 28.70
CA PRO A 151 8.19 0.33 28.60
C PRO A 151 9.57 0.77 29.12
N LYS A 152 9.88 2.07 29.03
CA LYS A 152 11.13 2.67 29.53
C LYS A 152 11.37 2.45 31.02
N GLU A 153 10.33 2.26 31.83
CA GLU A 153 10.50 1.94 33.26
C GLU A 153 11.16 0.57 33.49
N LEU A 154 11.08 -0.32 32.50
CA LEU A 154 11.55 -1.70 32.58
C LEU A 154 12.82 -1.97 31.77
N GLU A 155 13.38 -0.93 31.14
CA GLU A 155 14.58 -1.01 30.29
C GLU A 155 15.77 -1.68 30.99
N LYS A 156 15.90 -1.51 32.31
CA LYS A 156 16.98 -2.13 33.11
C LYS A 156 16.64 -3.51 33.65
N VAL A 157 15.37 -3.89 33.59
CA VAL A 157 14.84 -5.15 34.13
C VAL A 157 14.79 -6.21 33.02
N ILE A 158 14.48 -5.78 31.80
CA ILE A 158 14.40 -6.63 30.61
C ILE A 158 15.75 -6.61 29.88
N ASP A 159 16.35 -7.78 29.72
CA ASP A 159 17.59 -7.95 28.96
C ASP A 159 17.29 -7.94 27.46
N HIS A 160 17.75 -6.88 26.79
CA HIS A 160 17.61 -6.64 25.35
C HIS A 160 19.00 -6.46 24.72
N VAL A 161 19.09 -6.58 23.38
CA VAL A 161 20.36 -6.63 22.65
C VAL A 161 21.26 -5.42 22.94
N GLU A 162 20.71 -4.21 23.08
CA GLU A 162 21.49 -2.98 23.36
C GLU A 162 22.40 -3.13 24.59
N LEU A 163 21.91 -3.74 25.68
CA LEU A 163 22.65 -3.91 26.94
C LEU A 163 23.87 -4.82 26.80
N ARG A 164 23.92 -5.64 25.74
CA ARG A 164 24.99 -6.61 25.48
C ARG A 164 26.02 -6.10 24.48
N VAL A 165 25.73 -5.04 23.74
CA VAL A 165 26.61 -4.46 22.72
C VAL A 165 27.96 -4.04 23.32
N GLY A 166 29.06 -4.46 22.70
CA GLY A 166 30.42 -4.22 23.19
C GLY A 166 30.93 -5.25 24.21
N THR A 167 30.11 -6.23 24.60
CA THR A 167 30.53 -7.40 25.37
C THR A 167 30.56 -8.66 24.48
N PRO A 168 31.21 -9.76 24.90
CA PRO A 168 31.14 -11.02 24.16
C PRO A 168 29.71 -11.55 23.95
N GLY A 169 28.80 -11.22 24.88
CA GLY A 169 27.39 -11.60 24.84
C GLY A 169 26.57 -10.95 23.71
N GLN A 170 27.17 -10.07 22.90
CA GLN A 170 26.51 -9.50 21.71
C GLN A 170 26.28 -10.52 20.59
N TYR A 171 27.00 -11.66 20.59
CA TYR A 171 26.88 -12.71 19.58
C TYR A 171 26.35 -14.05 20.14
N GLU A 172 26.19 -14.17 21.45
CA GLU A 172 25.92 -15.44 22.12
C GLU A 172 24.91 -15.33 23.26
N GLY A 173 24.32 -16.47 23.63
CA GLY A 173 23.44 -16.55 24.79
C GLY A 173 22.08 -15.87 24.60
N PHE A 174 21.62 -15.72 23.36
CA PHE A 174 20.24 -15.31 23.09
C PHE A 174 19.28 -16.45 23.39
N ARG A 175 18.18 -16.11 24.05
CA ARG A 175 17.08 -17.01 24.37
C ARG A 175 15.79 -16.42 23.82
N PHE A 176 14.75 -17.24 23.84
CA PHE A 176 13.41 -16.86 23.41
C PHE A 176 12.41 -17.41 24.44
N THR A 177 11.21 -16.83 24.47
CA THR A 177 10.22 -17.12 25.52
C THR A 177 9.27 -18.28 25.19
N HIS A 178 9.03 -18.54 23.91
CA HIS A 178 8.07 -19.53 23.44
C HIS A 178 8.71 -20.45 22.39
N ASP A 179 8.74 -21.74 22.67
CA ASP A 179 9.13 -22.76 21.70
C ASP A 179 8.06 -22.93 20.61
N THR A 180 8.52 -23.31 19.41
CA THR A 180 7.66 -23.74 18.30
C THR A 180 8.06 -25.16 17.88
N ALA A 181 7.08 -26.00 17.57
CA ALA A 181 7.35 -27.38 17.14
C ALA A 181 8.06 -27.44 15.77
N ASP A 182 7.65 -26.59 14.84
CA ASP A 182 8.27 -26.42 13.52
C ASP A 182 8.04 -24.97 13.06
N ILE A 183 9.11 -24.34 12.59
CA ILE A 183 9.09 -22.97 12.04
C ILE A 183 8.26 -22.93 10.74
N SER A 184 8.19 -24.04 10.02
CA SER A 184 7.48 -24.17 8.75
C SER A 184 6.06 -24.75 8.88
N ALA A 185 5.52 -24.87 10.11
CA ALA A 185 4.24 -25.52 10.35
C ALA A 185 3.01 -24.79 9.78
N GLY A 186 3.17 -23.53 9.37
CA GLY A 186 2.10 -22.69 8.81
C GLY A 186 1.73 -23.03 7.37
N PRO A 187 0.63 -22.47 6.85
CA PRO A 187 0.29 -22.57 5.43
C PRO A 187 1.37 -21.91 4.58
N LEU A 188 1.94 -22.65 3.63
CA LEU A 188 3.05 -22.19 2.78
C LEU A 188 2.64 -21.11 1.78
N GLU A 189 1.37 -21.12 1.37
CA GLU A 189 0.83 -20.14 0.45
C GLU A 189 -0.38 -19.46 1.08
N SER A 190 -0.43 -18.13 0.95
CA SER A 190 -1.61 -17.37 1.37
C SER A 190 -2.81 -17.75 0.51
N THR A 191 -4.01 -17.78 1.09
CA THR A 191 -5.24 -17.94 0.31
C THR A 191 -5.44 -16.76 -0.66
N TYR A 192 -4.86 -15.60 -0.37
CA TYR A 192 -4.91 -14.43 -1.24
C TYR A 192 -4.25 -14.65 -2.61
N THR A 193 -3.18 -15.45 -2.68
CA THR A 193 -2.48 -15.76 -3.95
C THR A 193 -3.18 -16.84 -4.76
N THR A 194 -3.95 -17.73 -4.12
CA THR A 194 -4.67 -18.82 -4.80
C THR A 194 -6.00 -18.36 -5.38
N LEU A 195 -6.64 -17.36 -4.78
CA LEU A 195 -7.87 -16.75 -5.31
C LEU A 195 -7.57 -15.95 -6.57
N GLY A 196 -8.29 -16.26 -7.66
CA GLY A 196 -8.06 -15.66 -8.97
C GLY A 196 -8.63 -14.27 -9.09
N SER A 197 -9.95 -14.12 -8.95
CA SER A 197 -10.59 -12.84 -9.17
C SER A 197 -10.58 -11.97 -7.91
N MET A 198 -10.57 -10.65 -8.10
CA MET A 198 -10.65 -9.70 -7.00
C MET A 198 -12.02 -9.76 -6.27
N PHE A 199 -13.06 -10.21 -6.97
CA PHE A 199 -14.35 -10.50 -6.35
C PHE A 199 -14.26 -11.66 -5.36
N ASP A 200 -13.63 -12.78 -5.76
CA ASP A 200 -13.49 -13.95 -4.89
C ASP A 200 -12.67 -13.62 -3.64
N LYS A 201 -11.63 -12.79 -3.81
CA LYS A 201 -10.79 -12.30 -2.69
C LYS A 201 -11.60 -11.51 -1.68
N MET A 202 -12.44 -10.59 -2.17
CA MET A 202 -13.25 -9.76 -1.31
C MET A 202 -14.38 -10.55 -0.64
N GLU A 203 -15.02 -11.48 -1.37
CA GLU A 203 -16.05 -12.34 -0.80
C GLU A 203 -15.47 -13.22 0.32
N ALA A 204 -14.27 -13.78 0.11
CA ALA A 204 -13.55 -14.52 1.13
C ALA A 204 -13.15 -13.66 2.34
N GLU A 205 -12.75 -12.40 2.11
CA GLU A 205 -12.46 -11.44 3.19
C GLU A 205 -13.70 -11.16 4.05
N LEU A 206 -14.85 -10.91 3.43
CA LEU A 206 -16.11 -10.64 4.13
C LEU A 206 -16.66 -11.91 4.82
N GLU A 207 -16.57 -13.07 4.19
CA GLU A 207 -16.94 -14.36 4.79
C GLU A 207 -16.08 -14.68 6.01
N LEU A 208 -14.78 -14.34 5.96
CA LEU A 208 -13.90 -14.45 7.11
C LEU A 208 -14.31 -13.49 8.22
N GLY A 209 -14.67 -12.25 7.86
CA GLY A 209 -15.23 -11.27 8.80
C GLY A 209 -16.45 -11.80 9.54
N GLU A 210 -17.39 -12.45 8.85
CA GLU A 210 -18.61 -13.04 9.45
C GLU A 210 -18.30 -14.13 10.48
N LYS A 211 -17.16 -14.81 10.34
CA LYS A 211 -16.72 -15.86 11.27
C LYS A 211 -15.99 -15.30 12.49
N ILE A 212 -15.40 -14.10 12.39
CA ILE A 212 -14.56 -13.52 13.44
C ILE A 212 -15.39 -12.63 14.36
N ARG A 213 -15.50 -13.01 15.64
CA ARG A 213 -16.23 -12.23 16.66
C ARG A 213 -15.71 -10.80 16.86
N ALA A 214 -14.43 -10.57 16.62
CA ALA A 214 -13.79 -9.27 16.82
C ALA A 214 -14.04 -8.28 15.66
N VAL A 215 -14.64 -8.73 14.54
CA VAL A 215 -14.82 -7.94 13.33
C VAL A 215 -16.28 -7.55 13.19
N ASP A 216 -16.54 -6.25 13.05
CA ASP A 216 -17.84 -5.73 12.61
C ASP A 216 -17.88 -5.69 11.08
N VAL A 217 -18.57 -6.66 10.48
CA VAL A 217 -18.61 -6.82 9.02
C VAL A 217 -19.39 -5.70 8.35
N ASP A 218 -20.39 -5.13 9.03
CA ASP A 218 -21.21 -4.05 8.47
C ASP A 218 -20.36 -2.77 8.33
N ASP A 219 -19.56 -2.42 9.35
CA ASP A 219 -18.62 -1.29 9.28
C ASP A 219 -17.53 -1.52 8.22
N VAL A 220 -16.96 -2.73 8.14
CA VAL A 220 -15.97 -3.07 7.11
C VAL A 220 -16.58 -2.92 5.70
N ALA A 221 -17.76 -3.49 5.47
CA ALA A 221 -18.45 -3.39 4.19
C ALA A 221 -18.72 -1.93 3.80
N GLU A 222 -19.21 -1.12 4.73
CA GLU A 222 -19.48 0.30 4.48
C GLU A 222 -18.20 1.10 4.19
N ARG A 223 -17.11 0.84 4.90
CA ARG A 223 -15.82 1.48 4.65
C ARG A 223 -15.29 1.13 3.28
N VAL A 224 -15.29 -0.15 2.90
CA VAL A 224 -14.75 -0.58 1.59
C VAL A 224 -15.56 0.01 0.44
N LEU A 225 -16.90 0.09 0.57
CA LEU A 225 -17.75 0.76 -0.40
C LEU A 225 -17.36 2.24 -0.57
N ASN A 226 -17.15 2.96 0.53
CA ASN A 226 -16.89 4.39 0.50
C ASN A 226 -15.47 4.77 0.08
N THR A 227 -14.45 4.01 0.50
CA THR A 227 -13.04 4.33 0.23
C THR A 227 -12.54 3.74 -1.08
N HIS A 228 -13.04 2.58 -1.50
CA HIS A 228 -12.57 1.89 -2.70
C HIS A 228 -13.61 1.94 -3.83
N PHE A 229 -14.78 1.34 -3.65
CA PHE A 229 -15.65 1.03 -4.81
C PHE A 229 -16.35 2.26 -5.38
N ILE A 230 -17.04 3.04 -4.54
CA ILE A 230 -17.72 4.25 -5.00
C ILE A 230 -16.73 5.23 -5.62
N ARG A 231 -15.53 5.37 -5.03
CA ARG A 231 -14.47 6.23 -5.57
C ARG A 231 -13.98 5.73 -6.93
N ASP A 232 -13.77 4.42 -7.09
CA ASP A 232 -13.32 3.86 -8.36
C ASP A 232 -14.39 3.90 -9.45
N LEU A 233 -15.64 3.56 -9.14
CA LEU A 233 -16.78 3.68 -10.06
C LEU A 233 -16.95 5.12 -10.56
N MET A 234 -16.93 6.10 -9.65
CA MET A 234 -16.99 7.52 -10.01
C MET A 234 -15.78 7.97 -10.83
N GLY A 235 -14.58 7.54 -10.44
CA GLY A 235 -13.32 7.86 -11.10
C GLY A 235 -13.30 7.33 -12.54
N ASN A 236 -13.65 6.06 -12.71
CA ASN A 236 -13.69 5.39 -14.01
C ASN A 236 -14.80 5.96 -14.91
N LEU A 237 -15.98 6.27 -14.37
CA LEU A 237 -17.04 6.91 -15.15
C LEU A 237 -16.64 8.31 -15.64
N ARG A 238 -16.03 9.13 -14.77
CA ARG A 238 -15.48 10.44 -15.17
C ARG A 238 -14.38 10.30 -16.21
N ALA A 239 -13.43 9.38 -15.98
CA ALA A 239 -12.34 9.11 -16.90
C ALA A 239 -12.85 8.64 -18.26
N PHE A 240 -13.88 7.79 -18.30
CA PHE A 240 -14.53 7.34 -19.53
C PHE A 240 -15.14 8.50 -20.31
N ALA A 241 -15.80 9.44 -19.63
CA ALA A 241 -16.39 10.62 -20.27
C ALA A 241 -15.33 11.60 -20.82
N SER A 242 -14.18 11.72 -20.15
CA SER A 242 -13.09 12.65 -20.53
C SER A 242 -11.92 11.99 -21.27
N GLN A 243 -12.05 10.73 -21.69
CA GLN A 243 -10.91 9.95 -22.19
C GLN A 243 -10.35 10.45 -23.53
N THR A 244 -9.11 10.08 -23.81
CA THR A 244 -8.45 10.32 -25.10
C THR A 244 -8.38 9.02 -25.92
N GLY A 245 -8.38 9.13 -27.24
CA GLY A 245 -8.17 7.99 -28.12
C GLY A 245 -6.68 7.76 -28.37
N ARG A 246 -6.22 6.50 -28.32
CA ARG A 246 -4.84 6.12 -28.65
C ARG A 246 -4.83 5.25 -29.89
N CYS A 247 -3.96 5.56 -30.85
CA CYS A 247 -3.71 4.66 -31.97
C CYS A 247 -2.84 3.48 -31.52
N THR A 248 -3.27 2.25 -31.81
CA THR A 248 -2.53 1.03 -31.43
C THR A 248 -1.21 0.86 -32.18
N LYS A 249 -1.11 1.39 -33.41
CA LYS A 249 0.07 1.19 -34.27
C LYS A 249 1.18 2.21 -34.03
N CYS A 250 0.84 3.49 -33.86
CA CYS A 250 1.81 4.58 -33.75
C CYS A 250 1.81 5.28 -32.38
N ALA A 251 1.02 4.77 -31.42
CA ALA A 251 0.85 5.32 -30.07
C ALA A 251 0.45 6.81 -29.99
N THR A 252 0.06 7.43 -31.12
CA THR A 252 -0.36 8.84 -31.14
C THR A 252 -1.68 8.99 -30.38
N LYS A 253 -1.73 9.99 -29.49
CA LYS A 253 -2.88 10.31 -28.65
C LYS A 253 -3.72 11.41 -29.30
N TYR A 254 -5.03 11.25 -29.29
CA TYR A 254 -6.00 12.19 -29.84
C TYR A 254 -7.01 12.56 -28.77
N ARG A 255 -7.22 13.86 -28.54
CA ARG A 255 -8.25 14.34 -27.59
C ARG A 255 -9.66 13.91 -27.98
N ARG A 256 -9.95 13.79 -29.28
CA ARG A 256 -11.24 13.32 -29.81
C ARG A 256 -11.00 12.26 -30.87
N MET A 257 -11.92 11.31 -30.97
CA MET A 257 -11.87 10.28 -32.02
C MET A 257 -11.96 10.95 -33.41
N PRO A 258 -11.04 10.67 -34.35
CA PRO A 258 -11.16 11.16 -35.72
C PRO A 258 -12.46 10.67 -36.35
N LEU A 259 -13.18 11.54 -37.08
CA LEU A 259 -14.45 11.21 -37.73
C LEU A 259 -14.33 10.05 -38.74
N ALA A 260 -13.15 9.87 -39.34
CA ALA A 260 -12.86 8.76 -40.24
C ALA A 260 -12.68 7.40 -39.52
N GLY A 261 -12.70 7.37 -38.17
CA GLY A 261 -12.47 6.16 -37.36
C GLY A 261 -11.05 5.58 -37.45
N LYS A 262 -10.16 6.21 -38.21
CA LYS A 262 -8.78 5.79 -38.47
C LYS A 262 -7.80 6.88 -38.06
N CYS A 263 -6.61 6.47 -37.67
CA CYS A 263 -5.52 7.38 -37.34
C CYS A 263 -5.07 8.13 -38.61
N PRO A 264 -5.09 9.48 -38.62
CA PRO A 264 -4.67 10.26 -39.78
C PRO A 264 -3.17 10.11 -40.11
N LYS A 265 -2.34 9.66 -39.15
CA LYS A 265 -0.88 9.52 -39.34
C LYS A 265 -0.48 8.18 -39.96
N CYS A 266 -1.16 7.09 -39.62
CA CYS A 266 -0.73 5.74 -40.02
C CYS A 266 -1.86 4.81 -40.50
N GLY A 267 -3.10 5.32 -40.60
CA GLY A 267 -4.28 4.54 -41.01
C GLY A 267 -4.75 3.48 -40.00
N GLY A 268 -4.10 3.36 -38.83
CA GLY A 268 -4.41 2.36 -37.81
C GLY A 268 -5.69 2.66 -37.03
N LYS A 269 -6.22 1.66 -36.33
CA LYS A 269 -7.40 1.83 -35.46
C LYS A 269 -7.06 2.72 -34.26
N VAL A 270 -7.97 3.62 -33.92
CA VAL A 270 -7.90 4.41 -32.68
C VAL A 270 -8.83 3.73 -31.69
N ASN A 271 -8.30 3.35 -30.53
CA ASN A 271 -9.09 2.72 -29.46
C ASN A 271 -9.27 3.71 -28.31
N GLN A 272 -10.38 3.55 -27.59
CA GLN A 272 -10.60 4.15 -26.28
C GLN A 272 -9.59 3.60 -25.26
N THR A 273 -9.18 4.42 -24.30
CA THR A 273 -8.26 4.03 -23.24
C THR A 273 -8.98 3.40 -22.05
N VAL A 274 -10.22 3.80 -21.81
CA VAL A 274 -11.08 3.26 -20.74
C VAL A 274 -12.24 2.54 -21.40
N HIS A 275 -12.43 1.28 -21.05
CA HIS A 275 -13.50 0.42 -21.57
C HIS A 275 -14.67 0.35 -20.60
N GLU A 276 -15.87 0.10 -21.12
CA GLU A 276 -17.11 -0.07 -20.34
C GLU A 276 -16.96 -1.11 -19.22
N ALA A 277 -16.33 -2.25 -19.50
CA ALA A 277 -16.09 -3.30 -18.51
C ALA A 277 -15.29 -2.82 -17.30
N SER A 278 -14.37 -1.86 -17.49
CA SER A 278 -13.62 -1.25 -16.39
C SER A 278 -14.50 -0.39 -15.49
N VAL A 279 -15.55 0.23 -16.05
CA VAL A 279 -16.49 1.06 -15.30
C VAL A 279 -17.50 0.20 -14.55
N LYS A 280 -17.94 -0.93 -15.14
CA LYS A 280 -18.92 -1.85 -14.54
C LYS A 280 -18.32 -2.82 -13.51
N LYS A 281 -16.99 -2.94 -13.44
CA LYS A 281 -16.29 -3.96 -12.66
C LYS A 281 -16.74 -4.06 -11.20
N TYR A 282 -17.12 -2.98 -10.52
CA TYR A 282 -17.49 -3.06 -9.09
C TYR A 282 -18.98 -2.83 -8.81
N LEU A 283 -19.79 -2.63 -9.84
CA LEU A 283 -21.18 -2.24 -9.68
C LEU A 283 -22.04 -3.36 -9.08
N GLU A 284 -21.96 -4.56 -9.65
CA GLU A 284 -22.73 -5.72 -9.18
C GLU A 284 -22.38 -6.10 -7.74
N MET A 285 -21.09 -6.07 -7.39
CA MET A 285 -20.64 -6.36 -6.04
C MET A 285 -21.08 -5.27 -5.05
N SER A 286 -21.00 -3.99 -5.44
CA SER A 286 -21.48 -2.90 -4.59
C SER A 286 -22.97 -3.06 -4.26
N ARG A 287 -23.78 -3.54 -5.22
CA ARG A 287 -25.19 -3.85 -5.01
C ARG A 287 -25.38 -5.02 -4.05
N ARG A 288 -24.68 -6.14 -4.26
CA ARG A 288 -24.74 -7.30 -3.36
C ARG A 288 -24.38 -6.95 -1.93
N MET A 289 -23.37 -6.11 -1.73
CA MET A 289 -22.99 -5.64 -0.39
C MET A 289 -24.11 -4.81 0.24
N CYS A 290 -24.71 -3.88 -0.50
CA CYS A 290 -25.85 -3.08 -0.03
C CYS A 290 -27.09 -3.91 0.35
N GLU A 291 -27.28 -5.07 -0.29
CA GLU A 291 -28.38 -6.00 0.01
C GLU A 291 -28.07 -6.90 1.21
N LYS A 292 -26.83 -7.39 1.32
CA LYS A 292 -26.43 -8.37 2.33
C LYS A 292 -26.13 -7.75 3.70
N TYR A 293 -25.51 -6.58 3.75
CA TYR A 293 -25.02 -5.94 4.97
C TYR A 293 -25.84 -4.73 5.39
N ALA A 294 -25.80 -4.40 6.68
CA ALA A 294 -26.51 -3.26 7.26
C ALA A 294 -25.76 -1.94 7.01
N ILE A 295 -25.69 -1.53 5.74
CA ILE A 295 -25.05 -0.28 5.30
C ILE A 295 -26.00 0.91 5.44
N SER A 296 -25.46 2.11 5.72
CA SER A 296 -26.25 3.33 5.79
C SER A 296 -27.02 3.65 4.51
N ASP A 297 -28.22 4.22 4.67
CA ASP A 297 -29.09 4.59 3.55
C ASP A 297 -28.41 5.57 2.57
N TYR A 298 -27.55 6.45 3.10
CA TYR A 298 -26.77 7.37 2.27
C TYR A 298 -25.83 6.63 1.31
N THR A 299 -25.07 5.66 1.83
CA THR A 299 -24.14 4.87 1.01
C THR A 299 -24.91 4.03 -0.02
N LYS A 300 -26.06 3.45 0.35
CA LYS A 300 -26.95 2.73 -0.58
C LYS A 300 -27.43 3.62 -1.72
N GLN A 301 -27.97 4.80 -1.40
CA GLN A 301 -28.42 5.77 -2.41
C GLN A 301 -27.30 6.21 -3.35
N ARG A 302 -26.06 6.35 -2.85
CA ARG A 302 -24.92 6.68 -3.71
C ARG A 302 -24.63 5.58 -4.73
N VAL A 303 -24.70 4.32 -4.33
CA VAL A 303 -24.53 3.19 -5.24
C VAL A 303 -25.66 3.18 -6.28
N GLU A 304 -26.91 3.40 -5.88
CA GLU A 304 -28.06 3.48 -6.80
C GLU A 304 -27.92 4.61 -7.83
N VAL A 305 -27.52 5.81 -7.39
CA VAL A 305 -27.30 6.94 -8.30
C VAL A 305 -26.19 6.64 -9.30
N LEU A 306 -25.14 5.92 -8.89
CA LEU A 306 -24.08 5.49 -9.80
C LEU A 306 -24.56 4.43 -10.78
N ASP A 307 -25.37 3.47 -10.32
CA ASP A 307 -26.01 2.47 -11.17
C ASP A 307 -26.84 3.15 -12.28
N MET A 308 -27.68 4.11 -11.89
CA MET A 308 -28.47 4.92 -12.84
C MET A 308 -27.60 5.71 -13.82
N ALA A 309 -26.49 6.30 -13.35
CA ALA A 309 -25.59 7.06 -14.20
C ALA A 309 -24.86 6.18 -15.22
N ILE A 310 -24.44 4.97 -14.81
CA ILE A 310 -23.80 3.99 -15.67
C ILE A 310 -24.82 3.49 -16.70
N ASP A 311 -26.02 3.11 -16.29
CA ASP A 311 -27.11 2.69 -17.17
C ASP A 311 -27.50 3.76 -18.18
N SER A 312 -27.56 5.03 -17.76
CA SER A 312 -27.84 6.14 -18.67
C SER A 312 -26.72 6.37 -19.69
N THR A 313 -25.47 6.02 -19.36
CA THR A 313 -24.30 6.29 -20.22
C THR A 313 -24.12 5.20 -21.27
N PHE A 314 -24.24 3.94 -20.86
CA PHE A 314 -24.00 2.77 -21.72
C PHE A 314 -25.29 2.20 -22.32
N GLY A 315 -26.44 2.56 -21.75
CA GLY A 315 -27.71 1.89 -22.03
C GLY A 315 -27.78 0.54 -21.35
N LYS A 316 -29.00 -0.01 -21.26
CA LYS A 316 -29.19 -1.42 -20.93
C LYS A 316 -28.68 -2.27 -22.09
N GLU A 317 -28.14 -3.44 -21.80
CA GLU A 317 -27.86 -4.43 -22.85
C GLU A 317 -29.12 -4.61 -23.70
N ARG A 318 -28.95 -4.71 -25.02
CA ARG A 318 -30.07 -4.99 -25.91
C ARG A 318 -30.71 -6.30 -25.44
N GLU A 319 -31.89 -6.21 -24.85
CA GLU A 319 -32.74 -7.38 -24.64
C GLU A 319 -32.85 -8.09 -26.00
N LYS A 320 -32.22 -9.25 -26.12
CA LYS A 320 -32.48 -10.12 -27.26
C LYS A 320 -33.94 -10.51 -27.09
N GLN A 321 -34.78 -10.10 -28.04
CA GLN A 321 -36.15 -10.56 -28.11
C GLN A 321 -36.12 -12.09 -28.21
N LEU A 322 -36.37 -12.76 -27.09
CA LEU A 322 -36.53 -14.20 -27.02
C LEU A 322 -37.82 -14.55 -27.78
N GLY A 323 -37.79 -15.63 -28.56
CA GLY A 323 -38.98 -16.10 -29.25
C GLY A 323 -40.00 -16.65 -28.25
N LEU A 324 -41.28 -16.67 -28.60
CA LEU A 324 -42.34 -17.34 -27.81
C LEU A 324 -42.02 -18.81 -27.49
N ALA A 325 -41.13 -19.44 -28.25
CA ALA A 325 -40.67 -20.82 -28.04
C ALA A 325 -39.63 -20.96 -26.91
N ASP A 326 -38.96 -19.88 -26.48
CA ASP A 326 -38.00 -19.90 -25.35
C ASP A 326 -38.71 -19.69 -24.00
N PHE A 327 -40.03 -19.43 -24.01
CA PHE A 327 -40.88 -19.24 -22.83
C PHE A 327 -41.79 -20.45 -22.51
N MET A 328 -41.84 -21.46 -23.39
CA MET A 328 -42.53 -22.74 -23.16
C MET A 328 -41.54 -23.81 -22.72
#